data_AF-A0A7Y1A1T2-F1
#
_entry.id   AF-A0A7Y1A1T2-F1
#
_cell.length_a   1.000
_cell.length_b   1.000
_cell.length_c   1.000
_cell.angle_alpha   90.00
_cell.angle_beta   90.00
_cell.angle_gamma   90.00
#
_symmetry.space_group_name_H-M   'P 1'
#
loop_
_entity.id
_entity.type
_entity.pdbx_description
1 polymer ?
#
loop_
_entity_poly.entity_id
_entity_poly.type
_entity_poly.pdbx_seq_one_letter_code
_entity_poly.pdbx_strand_id
1 'polypeptide(L)' 'MIGINRAKAESITVDRLRVEREPLLADLDTSFMRALESGQETDTIASKKQALRDITERDLSALSLTELAELTLEKALAE' A
#
# COMPACT_ATOMS: atom_id res chain seq x y z
N MET A 1 -27.05 -15.53 -15.09
CA MET A 1 -25.71 -15.26 -15.64
C MET A 1 -24.90 -14.60 -14.52
N ILE A 2 -23.84 -15.25 -14.03
CA ILE A 2 -22.94 -14.63 -13.05
C ILE A 2 -21.93 -13.82 -13.86
N GLY A 3 -22.06 -12.49 -13.85
CA GLY A 3 -21.11 -11.59 -14.49
C GLY A 3 -19.96 -11.27 -13.52
N ILE A 4 -18.74 -11.11 -14.06
CA ILE A 4 -17.61 -10.66 -13.25
C ILE A 4 -17.73 -9.15 -13.05
N ASN A 5 -17.78 -8.70 -11.80
CA ASN A 5 -17.81 -7.28 -11.45
C ASN A 5 -16.38 -6.76 -11.25
N ARG A 6 -15.86 -6.05 -12.25
CA ARG A 6 -14.52 -5.46 -12.23
C ARG A 6 -14.33 -4.44 -11.11
N ALA A 7 -15.28 -3.52 -10.92
CA ALA A 7 -15.21 -2.52 -9.85
C ALA A 7 -15.10 -3.18 -8.46
N LYS A 8 -15.77 -4.33 -8.29
CA LYS A 8 -15.66 -5.12 -7.05
C LYS A 8 -14.27 -5.75 -6.89
N ALA A 9 -13.65 -6.23 -7.97
CA ALA A 9 -12.29 -6.77 -7.93
C ALA A 9 -11.27 -5.69 -7.55
N GLU A 10 -11.37 -4.49 -8.12
CA GLU A 10 -10.53 -3.34 -7.77
C GLU A 10 -10.70 -2.95 -6.29
N SER A 11 -11.93 -2.81 -5.81
CA SER A 11 -12.22 -2.52 -4.39
C SER A 11 -11.62 -3.58 -3.45
N ILE A 12 -11.79 -4.87 -3.76
CA ILE A 12 -11.22 -5.95 -2.94
C ILE A 12 -9.70 -5.86 -2.92
N THR A 13 -9.08 -5.56 -4.06
CA THR A 13 -7.62 -5.43 -4.19
C THR A 13 -7.11 -4.28 -3.33
N VAL A 14 -7.74 -3.11 -3.40
CA VAL A 14 -7.39 -1.95 -2.57
C VAL A 14 -7.58 -2.25 -1.09
N ASP A 15 -8.69 -2.90 -0.70
CA ASP A 15 -8.95 -3.26 0.70
C ASP A 15 -7.91 -4.24 1.23
N ARG A 16 -7.48 -5.22 0.42
CA ARG A 16 -6.38 -6.11 0.76
C ARG A 16 -5.07 -5.35 0.97
N LEU A 17 -4.71 -4.46 0.05
CA LEU A 17 -3.49 -3.64 0.15
C LEU A 17 -3.51 -2.74 1.39
N ARG A 18 -4.69 -2.25 1.82
CA ARG A 18 -4.85 -1.49 3.06
C ARG A 18 -4.52 -2.32 4.30
N VAL A 19 -4.98 -3.58 4.33
CA VAL A 19 -4.69 -4.52 5.42
C VAL A 19 -3.19 -4.87 5.43
N GLU A 20 -2.61 -5.14 4.27
CA GLU A 20 -1.19 -5.49 4.16
C GLU A 20 -0.27 -4.35 4.63
N ARG A 21 -0.59 -3.09 4.33
CA ARG A 21 0.27 -1.95 4.70
C ARG A 21 0.14 -1.50 6.15
N GLU A 22 -0.97 -1.82 6.82
CA GLU A 22 -1.26 -1.37 8.19
C GLU A 22 -0.13 -1.70 9.19
N PRO A 23 0.37 -2.95 9.29
CA PRO A 23 1.46 -3.27 10.20
C PRO A 23 2.76 -2.53 9.85
N LEU A 24 3.03 -2.29 8.56
CA LEU A 24 4.23 -1.57 8.13
C LEU A 24 4.15 -0.08 8.45
N LEU A 25 2.97 0.53 8.29
CA LEU A 25 2.75 1.92 8.68
C LEU A 25 2.93 2.09 10.20
N ALA A 26 2.39 1.17 11.00
CA ALA A 26 2.53 1.22 12.46
C ALA A 26 4.01 1.09 12.93
N ASP A 27 4.79 0.22 12.27
CA ASP A 27 6.22 0.08 12.55
C ASP A 27 7.01 1.34 12.15
N LEU A 28 6.71 1.91 10.97
CA LEU A 28 7.32 3.15 10.52
C LEU A 28 6.92 4.35 11.39
N ASP A 29 5.69 4.37 11.92
CA ASP A 29 5.25 5.40 12.87
C ASP A 29 6.04 5.32 14.18
N THR A 30 6.25 4.12 14.70
CA THR A 30 7.10 3.90 15.88
C THR A 30 8.54 4.34 15.63
N SER A 31 9.08 3.97 14.47
CA SER A 31 10.44 4.34 14.05
C SER A 31 10.58 5.85 13.88
N PHE A 32 9.57 6.51 13.32
CA PHE A 32 9.53 7.97 13.14
C PHE A 32 9.57 8.70 14.49
N MET A 33 8.75 8.26 15.46
CA MET A 33 8.75 8.85 16.80
C MET A 33 10.09 8.68 17.52
N ARG A 34 10.71 7.49 17.43
CA ARG A 34 12.04 7.25 17.99
C ARG A 34 13.12 8.14 17.37
N ALA A 35 13.07 8.33 16.05
CA ALA A 35 14.00 9.21 15.34
C ALA A 35 13.84 10.67 15.78
N LEU A 36 12.60 11.16 15.90
CA LEU A 36 12.32 12.50 16.43
C LEU A 36 12.83 12.69 17.86
N GLU A 37 12.55 11.74 18.75
CA GLU A 37 12.96 11.79 20.16
C GLU A 37 14.49 11.76 20.33
N SER A 38 15.20 11.12 19.40
CA SER A 38 16.66 11.02 19.39
C SER A 38 17.35 12.10 18.54
N GLY A 39 16.59 13.03 17.94
CA GLY A 39 17.12 14.08 17.07
C GLY A 39 17.75 13.56 15.78
N GLN A 40 17.32 12.38 15.31
CA GLN A 40 17.75 11.77 14.05
C GLN A 40 16.91 12.25 12.87
N GLU A 41 17.47 12.13 11.67
CA GLU A 41 16.79 12.44 10.41
C GLU A 41 15.56 11.56 10.18
N THR A 42 14.47 12.17 9.73
CA THR A 42 13.18 11.48 9.53
C THR A 42 12.75 11.34 8.07
N ASP A 43 13.42 12.02 7.15
CA ASP A 43 13.01 12.13 5.75
C ASP A 43 12.81 10.77 5.08
N THR A 44 13.74 9.84 5.29
CA THR A 44 13.63 8.49 4.72
C THR A 44 12.42 7.72 5.26
N ILE A 45 12.07 7.90 6.54
CA ILE A 45 10.91 7.25 7.16
C ILE A 45 9.62 7.88 6.62
N ALA A 46 9.58 9.21 6.49
CA ALA A 46 8.46 9.92 5.92
C ALA A 46 8.20 9.51 4.45
N SER A 47 9.25 9.40 3.62
CA SER A 47 9.12 8.94 2.24
C SER A 47 8.58 7.51 2.14
N LYS A 48 9.05 6.60 3.00
CA LYS A 48 8.53 5.21 3.05
C LYS A 48 7.05 5.17 3.44
N LYS A 49 6.63 5.99 4.42
CA LYS A 49 5.22 6.11 4.80
C LYS A 49 4.38 6.64 3.65
N GLN A 50 4.90 7.60 2.88
CA GLN A 50 4.20 8.13 1.71
C GLN A 50 4.05 7.06 0.62
N ALA A 51 5.11 6.32 0.30
CA ALA A 51 5.06 5.23 -0.68
C ALA A 51 3.98 4.18 -0.33
N LEU A 52 3.85 3.81 0.96
CA LEU A 52 2.79 2.90 1.41
C LEU A 52 1.38 3.49 1.28
N ARG A 53 1.23 4.82 1.39
CA ARG A 53 -0.05 5.52 1.21
C ARG A 53 -0.45 5.55 -0.26
N ASP A 54 0.49 5.93 -1.11
CA ASP A 54 0.32 6.10 -2.55
C ASP A 54 -0.16 4.82 -3.24
N ILE A 55 0.29 3.64 -2.79
CA ILE A 55 -0.10 2.34 -3.37
C ILE A 55 -1.62 2.16 -3.44
N THR A 56 -2.37 2.64 -2.44
CA THR A 56 -3.84 2.49 -2.44
C THR A 56 -4.58 3.61 -3.18
N GLU A 57 -3.84 4.59 -3.69
CA GLU A 57 -4.35 5.71 -4.48
C GLU A 57 -4.05 5.53 -5.98
N ARG A 58 -3.27 4.49 -6.34
CA ARG A 58 -2.97 4.14 -7.73
C ARG A 58 -4.24 3.76 -8.49
N ASP A 59 -4.32 4.20 -9.74
CA ASP A 59 -5.34 3.74 -10.68
C ASP A 59 -5.04 2.29 -11.10
N LEU A 60 -5.97 1.37 -10.81
CA LEU A 60 -5.86 -0.04 -11.14
C LEU A 60 -6.64 -0.41 -12.42
N SER A 61 -7.24 0.58 -13.10
CA SER A 61 -8.08 0.37 -14.28
C SER A 61 -7.33 -0.27 -15.46
N ALA A 62 -6.02 -0.06 -15.54
CA ALA A 62 -5.14 -0.62 -16.56
C ALA A 62 -4.81 -2.10 -16.33
N LEU A 63 -5.00 -2.64 -15.11
CA LEU A 63 -4.66 -4.03 -14.78
C LEU A 63 -5.74 -5.01 -15.24
N SER A 64 -5.33 -6.19 -15.68
CA SER A 64 -6.20 -7.35 -15.89
C SER A 64 -6.69 -7.92 -14.55
N LEU A 65 -7.75 -8.75 -14.61
CA LEU A 65 -8.26 -9.41 -13.41
C LEU A 65 -7.23 -10.33 -12.74
N THR A 66 -6.34 -10.94 -13.53
CA THR A 66 -5.25 -11.77 -13.02
C THR A 66 -4.21 -10.91 -12.31
N GLU A 67 -3.82 -9.78 -12.90
CA GLU A 67 -2.87 -8.83 -12.28
C GLU A 67 -3.42 -8.26 -10.97
N LEU A 68 -4.72 -7.91 -10.91
CA LEU A 68 -5.39 -7.51 -9.66
C LEU A 68 -5.32 -8.61 -8.60
N ALA A 69 -5.58 -9.86 -8.98
CA ALA A 69 -5.55 -10.99 -8.05
C ALA A 69 -4.15 -11.22 -7.48
N GLU A 70 -3.12 -11.02 -8.30
CA GLU A 70 -1.70 -11.23 -7.97
C GLU A 70 -0.99 -10.01 -7.35
N LEU A 71 -1.62 -8.83 -7.35
CA LEU A 71 -1.05 -7.60 -6.81
C LEU A 71 -0.94 -7.66 -5.28
N THR A 72 0.28 -7.78 -4.79
CA THR A 72 0.62 -7.71 -3.37
C THR A 72 1.31 -6.38 -3.07
N LEU A 73 1.37 -6.01 -1.80
CA LEU A 73 2.08 -4.81 -1.36
C LEU A 73 3.57 -4.83 -1.77
N GLU A 74 4.21 -5.99 -1.71
CA GLU A 74 5.61 -6.16 -2.11
C GLU A 74 5.81 -5.86 -3.61
N LYS A 75 4.94 -6.41 -4.47
CA LYS A 75 4.99 -6.13 -5.91
C LYS A 75 4.70 -4.66 -6.20
N ALA A 76 3.72 -4.08 -5.51
CA ALA A 76 3.38 -2.67 -5.68
C ALA A 76 4.52 -1.71 -5.26
N LEU A 77 5.37 -2.12 -4.30
CA LEU A 77 6.55 -1.35 -3.89
C LEU A 77 7.76 -1.51 -4.82
N ALA A 78 7.81 -2.59 -5.61
CA ALA A 78 8.91 -2.88 -6.52
C ALA A 78 8.76 -2.20 -7.90
N GLU A 79 7.58 -1.65 -8.18
CA GLU A 79 7.22 -0.85 -9.37
C GLU A 79 7.36 0.65 -9.12
#